data_AF-A0A345QGE5-F1
#
_entry.id   AF-A0A345QGE5-F1
#
_cell.length_a   1.000
_cell.length_b   1.000
_cell.length_c   1.000
_cell.angle_alpha   90.00
_cell.angle_beta   90.00
_cell.angle_gamma   90.00
#
_symmetry.space_group_name_H-M   'P 1'
#
loop_
_entity.id
_entity.type
_entity.pdbx_description
1 polymer ?
#
loop_
_entity_poly.entity_id
_entity_poly.type
_entity_poly.pdbx_seq_one_letter_code
_entity_poly.pdbx_strand_id
1 'polypeptide(L)'
;MAFGARADVVLAVEHALQDGRPPKGAPMMAGIEALEYILSEFPGNYVIAAIVAQAHIDIGWAWRGTGWDAELSSQNREAFSAHFDRARDILKPYCGQALDSPLLAATCCALVGGTEQGRLTVADLYEKLIDLNPSNPRSMRAMGNYLLPRWCGSYAELELEARRTAARTQSIWGAGGYTWVMFDAIACDDQACANLDLPFFIEGLRDILDRRADPYTTNLLAAYCANAVGLTFSGNDEADQVRTQIADAARWIVREYLTELHPMIWAHAARGFDNNLRVHSLSRFAASGRDDAMRIISMLFQREISSGQKIVFTETGPVAMAS
;
A
#
# COMPACT_ATOMS: atom_id res chain seq x y z
N MET A 1 -7.40 -1.96 8.08
CA MET A 1 -8.64 -1.44 8.72
C MET A 1 -8.41 -1.34 10.23
N ALA A 2 -9.22 -0.57 10.96
CA ALA A 2 -9.20 -0.44 12.43
C ALA A 2 -7.86 0.01 13.10
N PHE A 3 -6.99 0.72 12.37
CA PHE A 3 -5.70 1.17 12.89
C PHE A 3 -5.84 2.02 14.16
N GLY A 4 -6.78 2.97 14.18
CA GLY A 4 -7.00 3.84 15.34
C GLY A 4 -7.38 3.11 16.63
N ALA A 5 -7.97 1.91 16.54
CA ALA A 5 -8.35 1.13 17.72
C ALA A 5 -7.16 0.47 18.44
N ARG A 6 -5.99 0.41 17.79
CA ARG A 6 -4.78 -0.26 18.31
C ARG A 6 -3.51 0.59 18.21
N ALA A 7 -3.60 1.78 17.62
CA ALA A 7 -2.44 2.62 17.32
C ALA A 7 -1.61 2.95 18.57
N ASP A 8 -2.26 3.32 19.69
CA ASP A 8 -1.53 3.67 20.92
C ASP A 8 -0.71 2.51 21.48
N VAL A 9 -1.24 1.28 21.38
CA VAL A 9 -0.54 0.06 21.82
C VAL A 9 0.66 -0.23 20.92
N VAL A 10 0.45 -0.17 19.60
CA VAL A 10 1.49 -0.49 18.61
C VAL A 10 2.60 0.57 18.63
N LEU A 11 2.24 1.86 18.63
CA LEU A 11 3.20 2.97 18.62
C LEU A 11 4.08 2.98 19.87
N ALA A 12 3.56 2.58 21.03
CA ALA A 12 4.35 2.46 22.24
C ALA A 12 5.45 1.38 22.11
N VAL A 13 5.12 0.24 21.51
CA VAL A 13 6.06 -0.85 21.22
C VAL A 13 7.10 -0.41 20.17
N GLU A 14 6.65 0.18 19.06
CA GLU A 14 7.54 0.67 18.00
C GLU A 14 8.52 1.71 18.54
N HIS A 15 8.07 2.61 19.43
CA HIS A 15 8.91 3.60 20.07
C HIS A 15 9.97 2.95 20.97
N ALA A 16 9.58 1.96 21.78
CA ALA A 16 10.52 1.26 22.63
C ALA A 16 11.53 0.42 21.84
N LEU A 17 11.17 -0.08 20.66
CA LEU A 17 12.06 -0.87 19.80
C LEU A 17 12.90 -0.02 18.83
N GLN A 18 12.92 1.31 18.98
CA GLN A 18 13.65 2.20 18.06
C GLN A 18 15.12 1.83 17.86
N ASP A 19 15.81 1.40 18.93
CA ASP A 19 17.22 1.01 18.90
C ASP A 19 17.41 -0.52 18.74
N GLY A 20 16.37 -1.24 18.32
CA GLY A 20 16.36 -2.70 18.17
C GLY A 20 16.31 -3.47 19.50
N ARG A 21 16.32 -2.78 20.64
CA ARG A 21 16.15 -3.34 21.99
C ARG A 21 15.31 -2.42 22.86
N PRO A 22 14.33 -2.95 23.61
CA PRO A 22 13.53 -2.13 24.50
C PRO A 22 14.36 -1.62 25.69
N PRO A 23 14.11 -0.39 26.17
CA PRO A 23 14.66 0.10 27.44
C PRO A 23 14.30 -0.83 28.60
N LYS A 24 15.18 -0.94 29.60
CA LYS A 24 14.89 -1.71 30.82
C LYS A 24 13.63 -1.14 31.50
N GLY A 25 12.63 -2.00 31.69
CA GLY A 25 11.37 -1.63 32.36
C GLY A 25 10.34 -0.95 31.46
N ALA A 26 10.56 -0.87 30.14
CA ALA A 26 9.53 -0.42 29.22
C ALA A 26 8.29 -1.35 29.32
N PRO A 27 7.06 -0.80 29.47
CA PRO A 27 5.85 -1.59 29.63
C PRO A 27 5.36 -2.17 28.29
N MET A 28 6.20 -2.96 27.64
CA MET A 28 5.99 -3.51 26.29
C MET A 28 4.69 -4.32 26.16
N MET A 29 4.27 -4.97 27.25
CA MET A 29 3.13 -5.88 27.24
C MET A 29 1.83 -5.25 27.76
N ALA A 30 1.89 -4.13 28.49
CA ALA A 30 0.73 -3.59 29.19
C ALA A 30 -0.44 -3.26 28.24
N GLY A 31 -0.14 -2.71 27.06
CA GLY A 31 -1.16 -2.37 26.07
C GLY A 31 -1.81 -3.60 25.44
N ILE A 32 -1.01 -4.62 25.09
CA ILE A 32 -1.55 -5.84 24.48
C ILE A 32 -2.27 -6.72 25.50
N GLU A 33 -1.82 -6.75 26.76
CA GLU A 33 -2.49 -7.43 27.88
C GLU A 33 -3.88 -6.83 28.14
N ALA A 34 -4.03 -5.50 28.06
CA ALA A 34 -5.34 -4.85 28.19
C ALA A 34 -6.29 -5.25 27.05
N LEU A 35 -5.78 -5.36 25.82
CA LEU A 35 -6.57 -5.84 24.68
C LEU A 35 -6.96 -7.32 24.83
N GLU A 36 -6.06 -8.15 25.33
CA GLU A 36 -6.32 -9.56 25.65
C GLU A 36 -7.38 -9.72 26.75
N TYR A 37 -7.36 -8.85 27.76
CA TYR A 37 -8.41 -8.82 28.78
C TYR A 37 -9.78 -8.54 28.15
N ILE A 38 -9.89 -7.52 27.29
CA ILE A 38 -11.13 -7.23 26.55
C ILE A 38 -11.55 -8.43 25.70
N LEU A 39 -10.63 -9.10 25.01
CA LEU A 39 -10.94 -10.30 24.24
C LEU A 39 -11.54 -11.41 25.13
N SER A 40 -11.03 -11.57 26.35
CA SER A 40 -11.54 -12.55 27.31
C SER A 40 -12.94 -12.23 27.83
N GLU A 41 -13.31 -10.95 27.91
CA GLU A 41 -14.67 -10.51 28.25
C GLU A 41 -15.67 -10.71 27.10
N PHE A 42 -15.18 -10.78 25.85
CA PHE A 42 -16.02 -10.90 24.64
C PHE A 42 -15.56 -12.04 23.70
N PRO A 43 -15.53 -13.30 24.14
CA PRO A 43 -14.87 -14.41 23.43
C PRO A 43 -15.50 -14.78 22.08
N GLY A 44 -16.75 -14.41 21.81
CA GLY A 44 -17.46 -14.66 20.55
C GLY A 44 -17.51 -13.47 19.58
N ASN A 45 -16.92 -12.33 19.94
CA ASN A 45 -16.98 -11.13 19.11
C ASN A 45 -15.82 -11.11 18.11
N TYR A 46 -16.10 -11.45 16.84
CA TYR A 46 -15.09 -11.49 15.79
C TYR A 46 -14.44 -10.13 15.51
N VAL A 47 -15.11 -9.01 15.80
CA VAL A 47 -14.56 -7.66 15.60
C VAL A 47 -13.45 -7.41 16.62
N ILE A 48 -13.71 -7.74 17.88
CA ILE A 48 -12.71 -7.64 18.95
C ILE A 48 -11.55 -8.60 18.65
N ALA A 49 -11.85 -9.86 18.32
CA ALA A 49 -10.84 -10.84 17.94
C ALA A 49 -9.94 -10.34 16.78
N ALA A 50 -10.53 -9.75 15.74
CA ALA A 50 -9.78 -9.19 14.62
C ALA A 50 -8.90 -8.00 15.03
N ILE A 51 -9.39 -7.09 15.88
CA ILE A 51 -8.59 -5.95 16.37
C ILE A 51 -7.40 -6.43 17.21
N VAL A 52 -7.61 -7.36 18.14
CA VAL A 52 -6.53 -7.88 19.00
C VAL A 52 -5.53 -8.70 18.18
N ALA A 53 -6.00 -9.51 17.23
CA ALA A 53 -5.11 -10.22 16.30
C ALA A 53 -4.28 -9.25 15.44
N GLN A 54 -4.88 -8.18 14.91
CA GLN A 54 -4.15 -7.14 14.17
C GLN A 54 -3.12 -6.42 15.06
N ALA A 55 -3.42 -6.18 16.34
CA ALA A 55 -2.46 -5.60 17.27
C ALA A 55 -1.25 -6.52 17.48
N HIS A 56 -1.47 -7.83 17.64
CA HIS A 56 -0.38 -8.79 17.69
C HIS A 56 0.45 -8.81 16.40
N ILE A 57 -0.19 -8.81 15.23
CA ILE A 57 0.52 -8.80 13.94
C ILE A 57 1.42 -7.55 13.83
N ASP A 58 0.89 -6.37 14.14
CA ASP A 58 1.62 -5.11 14.07
C ASP A 58 2.79 -5.08 15.08
N ILE A 59 2.58 -5.56 16.32
CA ILE A 59 3.65 -5.72 17.32
C ILE A 59 4.72 -6.72 16.83
N GLY A 60 4.30 -7.83 16.22
CA GLY A 60 5.22 -8.79 15.61
C GLY A 60 6.12 -8.10 14.59
N TRP A 61 5.54 -7.35 13.66
CA TRP A 61 6.30 -6.55 12.69
C TRP A 61 7.25 -5.55 13.33
N ALA A 62 6.84 -4.89 14.42
CA ALA A 62 7.72 -4.00 15.17
C ALA A 62 8.95 -4.73 15.75
N TRP A 63 8.79 -5.97 16.22
CA TRP A 63 9.92 -6.82 16.66
C TRP A 63 10.82 -7.27 15.51
N ARG A 64 10.25 -7.62 14.35
CA ARG A 64 11.03 -7.97 13.15
C ARG A 64 11.85 -6.76 12.66
N GLY A 65 11.26 -5.58 12.70
CA GLY A 65 11.87 -4.37 12.14
C GLY A 65 12.02 -4.45 10.62
N THR A 66 12.83 -3.56 10.06
CA THR A 66 13.04 -3.40 8.60
C THR A 66 14.39 -3.94 8.11
N GLY A 67 15.16 -4.58 8.99
CA GLY A 67 16.48 -5.12 8.67
C GLY A 67 16.41 -6.41 7.85
N TRP A 68 17.57 -6.85 7.35
CA TRP A 68 17.68 -8.13 6.65
C TRP A 68 17.46 -9.30 7.61
N ASP A 69 16.88 -10.40 7.13
CA ASP A 69 16.58 -11.57 7.97
C ASP A 69 17.83 -12.18 8.64
N ALA A 70 18.99 -12.01 8.02
CA ALA A 70 20.29 -12.45 8.56
C ALA A 70 20.76 -11.63 9.77
N GLU A 71 20.27 -10.40 9.93
CA GLU A 71 20.65 -9.47 11.00
C GLU A 71 19.68 -9.53 12.19
N LEU A 72 18.58 -10.29 12.06
CA LEU A 72 17.56 -10.41 13.08
C LEU A 72 18.05 -11.26 14.26
N SER A 73 18.02 -10.68 15.48
CA SER A 73 18.35 -11.41 16.70
C SER A 73 17.39 -12.59 16.95
N SER A 74 17.86 -13.64 17.62
CA SER A 74 17.01 -14.78 17.99
C SER A 74 15.81 -14.34 18.83
N GLN A 75 16.03 -13.44 19.79
CA GLN A 75 14.98 -12.86 20.63
C GLN A 75 13.89 -12.17 19.80
N ASN A 76 14.28 -11.34 18.82
CA ASN A 76 13.31 -10.62 17.98
C ASN A 76 12.54 -11.59 17.07
N ARG A 77 13.20 -12.64 16.57
CA ARG A 77 12.56 -13.70 15.79
C ARG A 77 11.55 -14.48 16.60
N GLU A 78 11.89 -14.85 17.84
CA GLU A 78 10.99 -15.54 18.76
C GLU A 78 9.79 -14.65 19.13
N ALA A 79 10.00 -13.37 19.40
CA ALA A 79 8.93 -12.42 19.69
C ALA A 79 7.99 -12.22 18.48
N PHE A 80 8.55 -12.08 17.27
CA PHE A 80 7.77 -12.05 16.03
C PHE A 80 6.90 -13.30 15.89
N SER A 81 7.50 -14.49 16.04
CA SER A 81 6.76 -15.76 15.92
C SER A 81 5.64 -15.87 16.96
N ALA A 82 5.94 -15.58 18.22
CA ALA A 82 4.98 -15.69 19.32
C ALA A 82 3.75 -14.81 19.10
N HIS A 83 3.93 -13.59 18.60
CA HIS A 83 2.81 -12.70 18.29
C HIS A 83 1.99 -13.17 17.09
N PHE A 84 2.62 -13.69 16.03
CA PHE A 84 1.91 -14.29 14.90
C PHE A 84 1.15 -15.56 15.29
N ASP A 85 1.73 -16.41 16.15
CA ASP A 85 1.07 -17.61 16.68
C ASP A 85 -0.14 -17.23 17.52
N ARG A 86 -0.01 -16.22 18.38
CA ARG A 86 -1.15 -15.73 19.16
C ARG A 86 -2.25 -15.15 18.27
N ALA A 87 -1.91 -14.37 17.26
CA ALA A 87 -2.89 -13.86 16.29
C ALA A 87 -3.62 -14.99 15.55
N ARG A 88 -2.91 -16.07 15.17
CA ARG A 88 -3.51 -17.27 14.59
C ARG A 88 -4.49 -17.94 15.55
N ASP A 89 -4.11 -18.10 16.82
CA ASP A 89 -4.97 -18.70 17.84
C ASP A 89 -6.25 -17.91 18.08
N ILE A 90 -6.17 -16.58 18.10
CA ILE A 90 -7.33 -15.68 18.26
C ILE A 90 -8.30 -15.83 17.09
N LEU A 91 -7.80 -16.00 15.86
CA LEU A 91 -8.63 -16.11 14.67
C LEU A 91 -9.16 -17.53 14.41
N LYS A 92 -8.50 -18.56 14.96
CA LYS A 92 -8.83 -19.97 14.76
C LYS A 92 -10.32 -20.30 14.91
N PRO A 93 -11.07 -19.77 15.89
CA PRO A 93 -12.50 -20.05 16.01
C PRO A 93 -13.32 -19.59 14.80
N TYR A 94 -12.86 -18.56 14.08
CA TYR A 94 -13.55 -17.92 12.97
C TYR A 94 -13.11 -18.44 11.60
N CYS A 95 -12.05 -19.26 11.54
CA CYS A 95 -11.63 -19.95 10.32
C CYS A 95 -12.75 -20.86 9.79
N GLY A 96 -13.08 -20.72 8.50
CA GLY A 96 -14.11 -21.53 7.85
C GLY A 96 -15.56 -21.09 8.11
N GLN A 97 -15.78 -20.06 8.93
CA GLN A 97 -17.11 -19.45 9.06
C GLN A 97 -17.38 -18.50 7.89
N ALA A 98 -18.60 -18.55 7.34
CA ALA A 98 -19.09 -17.61 6.33
C ALA A 98 -19.55 -16.30 7.00
N LEU A 99 -18.61 -15.57 7.59
CA LEU A 99 -18.90 -14.30 8.29
C LEU A 99 -18.93 -13.08 7.36
N ASP A 100 -18.65 -13.24 6.06
CA ASP A 100 -18.64 -12.20 5.01
C ASP A 100 -18.13 -10.83 5.49
N SER A 101 -17.05 -10.86 6.28
CA SER A 101 -16.51 -9.70 6.98
C SER A 101 -15.21 -9.26 6.32
N PRO A 102 -15.18 -8.09 5.66
CA PRO A 102 -13.94 -7.52 5.12
C PRO A 102 -12.86 -7.34 6.19
N LEU A 103 -13.25 -7.01 7.42
CA LEU A 103 -12.30 -6.85 8.54
C LEU A 103 -11.60 -8.17 8.86
N LEU A 104 -12.37 -9.26 8.96
CA LEU A 104 -11.82 -10.58 9.26
C LEU A 104 -10.95 -11.08 8.10
N ALA A 105 -11.45 -10.96 6.86
CA ALA A 105 -10.70 -11.33 5.66
C ALA A 105 -9.36 -10.56 5.56
N ALA A 106 -9.36 -9.25 5.81
CA ALA A 106 -8.14 -8.45 5.82
C ALA A 106 -7.17 -8.88 6.94
N THR A 107 -7.69 -9.33 8.08
CA THR A 107 -6.84 -9.85 9.17
C THR A 107 -6.20 -11.18 8.78
N CYS A 108 -6.93 -12.05 8.08
CA CYS A 108 -6.35 -13.28 7.52
C CYS A 108 -5.26 -12.98 6.48
N CYS A 109 -5.46 -12.00 5.59
CA CYS A 109 -4.43 -11.56 4.66
C CYS A 109 -3.16 -11.06 5.37
N ALA A 110 -3.31 -10.35 6.49
CA ALA A 110 -2.18 -9.81 7.25
C ALA A 110 -1.32 -10.90 7.92
N LEU A 111 -1.84 -12.12 8.11
CA LEU A 111 -1.08 -13.26 8.66
C LEU A 111 -0.09 -13.88 7.67
N VAL A 112 -0.25 -13.62 6.36
CA VAL A 112 0.59 -14.21 5.29
C VAL A 112 2.09 -13.94 5.52
N GLY A 113 2.44 -12.76 6.04
CA GLY A 113 3.84 -12.39 6.22
C GLY A 113 4.58 -13.14 7.34
N GLY A 114 3.90 -13.99 8.12
CA GLY A 114 4.50 -14.81 9.18
C GLY A 114 4.16 -16.30 9.11
N THR A 115 3.75 -16.80 7.94
CA THR A 115 3.46 -18.24 7.73
C THR A 115 4.57 -18.94 6.95
N GLU A 116 5.08 -20.04 7.48
CA GLU A 116 5.59 -21.12 6.63
C GLU A 116 4.40 -21.73 5.87
N GLN A 117 4.57 -21.92 4.55
CA GLN A 117 3.58 -22.36 3.56
C GLN A 117 2.41 -23.18 4.12
N GLY A 118 1.25 -22.51 4.26
CA GLY A 118 -0.02 -23.11 4.68
C GLY A 118 -0.88 -23.61 3.52
N ARG A 119 -2.07 -24.13 3.85
CA ARG A 119 -3.03 -24.73 2.89
C ARG A 119 -3.75 -23.74 1.96
N LEU A 120 -3.82 -22.45 2.28
CA LEU A 120 -4.46 -21.42 1.46
C LEU A 120 -3.39 -20.56 0.80
N THR A 121 -3.53 -20.31 -0.50
CA THR A 121 -2.59 -19.45 -1.22
C THR A 121 -2.83 -17.98 -0.87
N VAL A 122 -1.81 -17.14 -1.07
CA VAL A 122 -1.95 -15.67 -0.96
C VAL A 122 -3.08 -15.17 -1.85
N ALA A 123 -3.21 -15.75 -3.05
CA ALA A 123 -4.25 -15.40 -4.01
C ALA A 123 -5.66 -15.64 -3.43
N ASP A 124 -5.93 -16.82 -2.88
CA ASP A 124 -7.25 -17.17 -2.33
C ASP A 124 -7.71 -16.21 -1.20
N LEU A 125 -6.77 -15.77 -0.36
CA LEU A 125 -7.07 -14.87 0.75
C LEU A 125 -7.45 -13.47 0.25
N TYR A 126 -6.64 -12.92 -0.66
CA TYR A 126 -6.90 -11.59 -1.22
C TYR A 126 -8.09 -11.58 -2.16
N GLU A 127 -8.30 -12.67 -2.90
CA GLU A 127 -9.49 -12.89 -3.70
C GLU A 127 -10.76 -12.67 -2.86
N LYS A 128 -10.88 -13.41 -1.75
CA LYS A 128 -12.02 -13.29 -0.84
C LYS A 128 -12.18 -11.87 -0.30
N LEU A 129 -11.07 -11.21 0.05
CA LEU A 129 -11.13 -9.83 0.55
C LEU A 129 -11.59 -8.84 -0.52
N ILE A 130 -11.16 -9.04 -1.77
CA ILE A 130 -11.55 -8.21 -2.92
C ILE A 130 -13.04 -8.41 -3.22
N ASP A 131 -13.55 -9.64 -3.19
CA ASP A 131 -14.99 -9.90 -3.38
C ASP A 131 -15.85 -9.20 -2.33
N LEU A 132 -15.39 -9.16 -1.07
CA LEU A 132 -16.09 -8.51 0.02
C LEU A 132 -16.02 -6.97 -0.03
N ASN A 133 -15.01 -6.40 -0.71
CA ASN A 133 -14.84 -4.95 -0.83
C ASN A 133 -14.16 -4.57 -2.16
N PRO A 134 -14.84 -4.74 -3.30
CA PRO A 134 -14.21 -4.62 -4.62
C PRO A 134 -13.89 -3.17 -5.01
N SER A 135 -14.47 -2.18 -4.32
CA SER A 135 -14.19 -0.76 -4.52
C SER A 135 -12.98 -0.25 -3.74
N ASN A 136 -12.28 -1.11 -2.98
CA ASN A 136 -11.10 -0.74 -2.22
C ASN A 136 -9.81 -1.21 -2.93
N PRO A 137 -9.05 -0.30 -3.57
CA PRO A 137 -7.85 -0.68 -4.31
C PRO A 137 -6.71 -1.15 -3.40
N ARG A 138 -6.74 -0.85 -2.09
CA ARG A 138 -5.65 -1.23 -1.18
C ARG A 138 -5.46 -2.75 -1.07
N SER A 139 -6.55 -3.50 -1.15
CA SER A 139 -6.47 -4.97 -1.10
C SER A 139 -5.85 -5.55 -2.37
N MET A 140 -6.17 -4.97 -3.54
CA MET A 140 -5.59 -5.35 -4.83
C MET A 140 -4.09 -5.04 -4.86
N ARG A 141 -3.71 -3.85 -4.42
CA ARG A 141 -2.31 -3.42 -4.28
C ARG A 141 -1.49 -4.34 -3.38
N ALA A 142 -2.04 -4.65 -2.20
CA ALA A 142 -1.39 -5.54 -1.25
C ALA A 142 -1.22 -6.96 -1.82
N MET A 143 -2.25 -7.48 -2.52
CA MET A 143 -2.19 -8.76 -3.20
C MET A 143 -0.99 -8.84 -4.15
N GLY A 144 -0.82 -7.84 -5.02
CA GLY A 144 0.31 -7.84 -5.96
C GLY A 144 1.67 -7.85 -5.28
N ASN A 145 1.85 -7.05 -4.21
CA ASN A 145 3.09 -7.08 -3.44
C ASN A 145 3.38 -8.47 -2.86
N TYR A 146 2.38 -9.14 -2.27
CA TYR A 146 2.58 -10.46 -1.64
C TYR A 146 2.66 -11.63 -2.64
N LEU A 147 2.34 -11.40 -3.91
CA LEU A 147 2.56 -12.37 -4.99
C LEU A 147 3.97 -12.31 -5.59
N LEU A 148 4.82 -11.37 -5.17
CA LEU A 148 6.23 -11.34 -5.59
C LEU A 148 7.03 -12.53 -5.05
N PRO A 149 8.08 -13.00 -5.76
CA PRO A 149 8.91 -14.15 -5.34
C PRO A 149 9.59 -14.00 -3.98
N ARG A 150 9.88 -12.76 -3.56
CA ARG A 150 10.46 -12.48 -2.23
C ARG A 150 9.53 -12.85 -1.07
N TRP A 151 8.26 -13.12 -1.35
CA TRP A 151 7.27 -13.58 -0.39
C TRP A 151 6.95 -15.06 -0.65
N CYS A 152 5.80 -15.36 -1.26
CA CYS A 152 5.33 -16.73 -1.46
C CYS A 152 4.77 -16.99 -2.87
N GLY A 153 4.89 -16.04 -3.80
CA GLY A 153 4.34 -16.16 -5.15
C GLY A 153 5.41 -16.27 -6.22
N SER A 154 5.00 -16.00 -7.46
CA SER A 154 5.85 -16.00 -8.65
C SER A 154 5.37 -14.91 -9.63
N TYR A 155 6.23 -14.48 -10.55
CA TYR A 155 5.82 -13.51 -11.57
C TYR A 155 4.67 -14.02 -12.45
N ALA A 156 4.59 -15.33 -12.69
CA ALA A 156 3.50 -15.94 -13.44
C ALA A 156 2.16 -15.89 -12.67
N GLU A 157 2.19 -16.15 -11.36
CA GLU A 157 1.00 -16.02 -10.51
C GLU A 157 0.57 -14.55 -10.37
N LEU A 158 1.52 -13.62 -10.21
CA LEU A 158 1.23 -12.18 -10.19
C LEU A 158 0.46 -11.75 -11.45
N GLU A 159 0.95 -12.13 -12.63
CA GLU A 159 0.31 -11.81 -13.91
C GLU A 159 -1.08 -12.44 -14.05
N LEU A 160 -1.19 -13.74 -13.74
CA LEU A 160 -2.46 -14.47 -13.80
C LEU A 160 -3.51 -13.82 -12.90
N GLU A 161 -3.14 -13.52 -11.65
CA GLU A 161 -4.06 -12.99 -10.67
C GLU A 161 -4.40 -11.51 -10.89
N ALA A 162 -3.49 -10.72 -11.46
CA ALA A 162 -3.81 -9.36 -11.90
C ALA A 162 -4.91 -9.36 -12.98
N ARG A 163 -4.83 -10.28 -13.96
CA ARG A 163 -5.87 -10.44 -14.98
C ARG A 163 -7.19 -10.96 -14.42
N ARG A 164 -7.15 -11.93 -13.50
CA ARG A 164 -8.36 -12.41 -12.79
C ARG A 164 -9.01 -11.30 -11.98
N THR A 165 -8.22 -10.47 -11.31
CA THR A 165 -8.71 -9.32 -10.54
C THR A 165 -9.35 -8.26 -11.44
N ALA A 166 -8.76 -7.98 -12.61
CA ALA A 166 -9.38 -7.11 -13.61
C ALA A 166 -10.74 -7.65 -14.08
N ALA A 167 -10.82 -8.94 -14.44
CA ALA A 167 -12.08 -9.55 -14.85
C ALA A 167 -13.14 -9.53 -13.73
N ARG A 168 -12.74 -9.87 -12.51
CA ARG A 168 -13.59 -9.85 -11.30
C ARG A 168 -14.17 -8.48 -10.99
N THR A 169 -13.38 -7.44 -11.24
CA THR A 169 -13.72 -6.06 -10.85
C THR A 169 -14.04 -5.16 -12.04
N GLN A 170 -14.23 -5.75 -13.23
CA GLN A 170 -14.40 -5.05 -14.50
C GLN A 170 -15.55 -4.04 -14.48
N SER A 171 -16.66 -4.37 -13.82
CA SER A 171 -17.81 -3.47 -13.72
C SER A 171 -17.50 -2.19 -12.93
N ILE A 172 -16.54 -2.25 -11.99
CA ILE A 172 -16.16 -1.14 -11.10
C ILE A 172 -14.95 -0.40 -11.66
N TRP A 173 -13.95 -1.12 -12.15
CA TRP A 173 -12.64 -0.57 -12.50
C TRP A 173 -12.24 -0.73 -13.96
N GLY A 174 -13.02 -1.43 -14.80
CA GLY A 174 -12.57 -1.79 -16.14
C GLY A 174 -11.26 -2.58 -16.08
N ALA A 175 -10.24 -2.17 -16.82
CA ALA A 175 -8.88 -2.70 -16.73
C ALA A 175 -8.14 -2.30 -15.43
N GLY A 176 -8.66 -1.33 -14.66
CA GLY A 176 -8.04 -0.79 -13.46
C GLY A 176 -7.73 -1.80 -12.35
N GLY A 177 -8.45 -2.93 -12.29
CA GLY A 177 -8.12 -4.01 -11.36
C GLY A 177 -6.72 -4.59 -11.60
N TYR A 178 -6.30 -4.69 -12.86
CA TYR A 178 -4.94 -5.11 -13.23
C TYR A 178 -3.91 -4.08 -12.76
N THR A 179 -4.15 -2.81 -13.07
CA THR A 179 -3.29 -1.69 -12.65
C THR A 179 -3.11 -1.65 -11.14
N TRP A 180 -4.19 -1.84 -10.36
CA TRP A 180 -4.10 -1.83 -8.91
C TRP A 180 -3.31 -3.00 -8.35
N VAL A 181 -3.43 -4.20 -8.92
CA VAL A 181 -2.58 -5.34 -8.50
C VAL A 181 -1.12 -5.07 -8.83
N MET A 182 -0.81 -4.58 -10.03
CA MET A 182 0.56 -4.34 -10.45
C MET A 182 1.23 -3.16 -9.73
N PHE A 183 0.44 -2.20 -9.23
CA PHE A 183 0.89 -0.89 -8.75
C PHE A 183 2.09 -0.93 -7.79
N ASP A 184 1.99 -1.68 -6.70
CA ASP A 184 3.08 -1.77 -5.71
C ASP A 184 4.15 -2.79 -6.15
N ALA A 185 3.77 -3.81 -6.93
CA ALA A 185 4.67 -4.86 -7.38
C ALA A 185 5.78 -4.30 -8.29
N ILE A 186 5.41 -3.54 -9.33
CA ILE A 186 6.38 -2.99 -10.29
C ILE A 186 7.21 -1.83 -9.74
N ALA A 187 6.72 -1.17 -8.69
CA ALA A 187 7.47 -0.12 -8.00
C ALA A 187 8.60 -0.70 -7.14
N CYS A 188 8.45 -1.93 -6.65
CA CYS A 188 9.39 -2.55 -5.73
C CYS A 188 10.26 -3.65 -6.35
N ASP A 189 9.96 -4.10 -7.56
CA ASP A 189 10.63 -5.25 -8.20
C ASP A 189 10.85 -5.01 -9.70
N ASP A 190 12.12 -5.03 -10.11
CA ASP A 190 12.53 -4.74 -11.49
C ASP A 190 12.01 -5.78 -12.48
N GLN A 191 12.01 -7.06 -12.10
CA GLN A 191 11.59 -8.13 -13.00
C GLN A 191 10.07 -8.11 -13.18
N ALA A 192 9.31 -7.81 -12.13
CA ALA A 192 7.88 -7.55 -12.25
C ALA A 192 7.60 -6.36 -13.18
N CYS A 193 8.38 -5.28 -13.08
CA CYS A 193 8.27 -4.11 -13.96
C CYS A 193 8.62 -4.45 -15.42
N ALA A 194 9.70 -5.19 -15.65
CA ALA A 194 10.13 -5.61 -16.99
C ALA A 194 9.11 -6.53 -17.69
N ASN A 195 8.39 -7.36 -16.92
CA ASN A 195 7.38 -8.29 -17.42
C ASN A 195 6.00 -7.67 -17.65
N LEU A 196 5.80 -6.40 -17.30
CA LEU A 196 4.48 -5.76 -17.28
C LEU A 196 3.85 -5.71 -18.68
N ASP A 197 2.58 -6.12 -18.80
CA ASP A 197 1.72 -5.73 -19.92
C ASP A 197 1.41 -4.23 -19.80
N LEU A 198 2.33 -3.42 -20.31
CA LEU A 198 2.29 -1.97 -20.21
C LEU A 198 1.05 -1.36 -20.91
N PRO A 199 0.67 -1.77 -22.14
CA PRO A 199 -0.56 -1.28 -22.74
C PRO A 199 -1.79 -1.47 -21.85
N PHE A 200 -1.95 -2.66 -21.26
CA PHE A 200 -3.08 -2.96 -20.37
C PHE A 200 -3.00 -2.18 -19.05
N PHE A 201 -1.79 -1.96 -18.52
CA PHE A 201 -1.58 -1.10 -17.35
C PHE A 201 -2.01 0.35 -17.60
N ILE A 202 -1.64 0.93 -18.74
CA ILE A 202 -2.00 2.31 -19.13
C ILE A 202 -3.50 2.44 -19.42
N GLU A 203 -4.11 1.42 -20.04
CA GLU A 203 -5.57 1.36 -20.19
C GLU A 203 -6.26 1.39 -18.82
N GLY A 204 -5.78 0.58 -17.87
CA GLY A 204 -6.31 0.57 -16.51
C GLY A 204 -6.14 1.89 -15.76
N LEU A 205 -5.04 2.64 -15.97
CA LEU A 205 -4.92 4.00 -15.43
C LEU A 205 -6.03 4.94 -15.93
N ARG A 206 -6.36 4.86 -17.23
CA ARG A 206 -7.45 5.66 -17.81
C ARG A 206 -8.79 5.24 -17.25
N ASP A 207 -9.08 3.94 -17.25
CA ASP A 207 -10.32 3.40 -16.70
C ASP A 207 -10.54 3.80 -15.23
N ILE A 208 -9.48 3.80 -14.40
CA ILE A 208 -9.55 4.26 -13.01
C ILE A 208 -10.00 5.73 -12.96
N LEU A 209 -9.39 6.59 -13.77
CA LEU A 209 -9.69 8.03 -13.78
C LEU A 209 -11.07 8.30 -14.35
N ASP A 210 -11.46 7.65 -15.45
CA ASP A 210 -12.78 7.82 -16.08
C ASP A 210 -13.92 7.39 -15.15
N ARG A 211 -13.69 6.38 -14.31
CA ARG A 211 -14.70 5.85 -13.38
C ARG A 211 -14.65 6.51 -12.01
N ARG A 212 -13.48 7.03 -11.60
CA ARG A 212 -13.24 7.57 -10.27
C ARG A 212 -12.16 8.67 -10.25
N ALA A 213 -12.40 9.77 -10.95
CA ALA A 213 -11.56 10.97 -10.98
C ALA A 213 -11.60 11.80 -9.67
N ASP A 214 -11.67 11.17 -8.50
CA ASP A 214 -11.61 11.92 -7.25
C ASP A 214 -10.20 12.53 -7.05
N PRO A 215 -10.08 13.71 -6.42
CA PRO A 215 -8.79 14.40 -6.30
C PRO A 215 -7.68 13.56 -5.66
N TYR A 216 -8.03 12.69 -4.71
CA TYR A 216 -7.07 11.82 -4.05
C TYR A 216 -6.51 10.79 -5.03
N THR A 217 -7.39 10.08 -5.76
CA THR A 217 -6.99 9.09 -6.78
C THR A 217 -6.15 9.73 -7.88
N THR A 218 -6.55 10.89 -8.39
CA THR A 218 -5.79 11.61 -9.42
C THR A 218 -4.39 12.00 -8.94
N ASN A 219 -4.27 12.57 -7.73
CA ASN A 219 -2.96 12.89 -7.15
C ASN A 219 -2.11 11.63 -6.93
N LEU A 220 -2.72 10.52 -6.49
CA LEU A 220 -2.02 9.25 -6.26
C LEU A 220 -1.40 8.73 -7.55
N LEU A 221 -2.18 8.65 -8.63
CA LEU A 221 -1.70 8.16 -9.92
C LEU A 221 -0.69 9.11 -10.56
N ALA A 222 -0.95 10.42 -10.53
CA ALA A 222 -0.02 11.43 -11.05
C ALA A 222 1.34 11.37 -10.32
N ALA A 223 1.31 11.37 -8.99
CA ALA A 223 2.53 11.34 -8.19
C ALA A 223 3.28 10.01 -8.33
N TYR A 224 2.55 8.88 -8.45
CA TYR A 224 3.15 7.57 -8.70
C TYR A 224 3.91 7.53 -10.03
N CYS A 225 3.25 7.93 -11.11
CA CYS A 225 3.87 7.98 -12.43
C CYS A 225 5.07 8.93 -12.44
N ALA A 226 4.94 10.11 -11.83
CA ALA A 226 5.98 11.14 -11.89
C ALA A 226 7.19 10.90 -10.97
N ASN A 227 6.99 10.25 -9.82
CA ASN A 227 8.04 10.08 -8.79
C ASN A 227 8.38 8.62 -8.52
N ALA A 228 7.42 7.84 -8.03
CA ALA A 228 7.69 6.51 -7.47
C ALA A 228 8.24 5.54 -8.54
N VAL A 229 7.75 5.65 -9.77
CA VAL A 229 8.18 4.83 -10.90
C VAL A 229 9.14 5.61 -11.81
N GLY A 230 8.81 6.87 -12.14
CA GLY A 230 9.53 7.65 -13.15
C GLY A 230 10.95 8.07 -12.79
N LEU A 231 11.41 7.91 -11.55
CA LEU A 231 12.75 8.30 -11.10
C LEU A 231 13.65 7.11 -10.72
N THR A 232 13.12 5.89 -10.77
CA THR A 232 13.86 4.69 -10.35
C THR A 232 14.63 4.11 -11.54
N PHE A 233 15.91 4.43 -11.66
CA PHE A 233 16.82 3.72 -12.57
C PHE A 233 17.56 2.65 -11.78
N SER A 234 17.32 1.39 -12.12
CA SER A 234 17.94 0.27 -11.41
C SER A 234 19.06 -0.40 -12.22
N GLY A 235 19.25 -0.03 -13.48
CA GLY A 235 20.20 -0.67 -14.39
C GLY A 235 19.65 -1.93 -15.05
N ASN A 236 18.34 -2.19 -14.90
CA ASN A 236 17.59 -3.16 -15.69
C ASN A 236 16.96 -2.42 -16.87
N ASP A 237 17.53 -2.58 -18.07
CA ASP A 237 17.17 -1.80 -19.25
C ASP A 237 15.68 -1.95 -19.62
N GLU A 238 15.14 -3.16 -19.52
CA GLU A 238 13.72 -3.44 -19.80
C GLU A 238 12.80 -2.74 -18.80
N ALA A 239 13.11 -2.83 -17.50
CA ALA A 239 12.34 -2.15 -16.46
C ALA A 239 12.41 -0.63 -16.62
N ASP A 240 13.60 -0.09 -16.86
CA ASP A 240 13.82 1.36 -17.01
C ASP A 240 13.09 1.92 -18.26
N GLN A 241 12.98 1.13 -19.33
CA GLN A 241 12.15 1.47 -20.50
C GLN A 241 10.65 1.50 -20.16
N VAL A 242 10.16 0.54 -19.38
CA VAL A 242 8.75 0.53 -18.92
C VAL A 242 8.48 1.72 -18.01
N ARG A 243 9.37 2.01 -17.06
CA ARG A 243 9.26 3.14 -16.13
C ARG A 243 9.19 4.48 -16.85
N THR A 244 10.00 4.66 -17.89
CA THR A 244 9.97 5.87 -18.73
C THR A 244 8.60 6.09 -19.36
N GLN A 245 7.97 5.04 -19.89
CA GLN A 245 6.64 5.13 -20.50
C GLN A 245 5.53 5.34 -19.46
N ILE A 246 5.65 4.77 -18.26
CA ILE A 246 4.75 5.07 -17.14
C ILE A 246 4.91 6.53 -16.69
N ALA A 247 6.13 7.06 -16.67
CA ALA A 247 6.39 8.45 -16.32
C ALA A 247 5.72 9.43 -17.29
N ASP A 248 5.71 9.12 -18.59
CA ASP A 248 4.98 9.90 -19.59
C ASP A 248 3.48 9.98 -19.30
N ALA A 249 2.91 9.00 -18.60
CA ALA A 249 1.50 9.03 -18.22
C ALA A 249 1.18 10.17 -17.25
N ALA A 250 2.13 10.58 -16.41
CA ALA A 250 1.94 11.72 -15.51
C ALA A 250 1.53 12.99 -16.26
N ARG A 251 2.00 13.17 -17.52
CA ARG A 251 1.67 14.34 -18.33
C ARG A 251 0.18 14.46 -18.57
N TRP A 252 -0.46 13.42 -19.11
CA TRP A 252 -1.89 13.50 -19.44
C TRP A 252 -2.74 13.44 -18.17
N ILE A 253 -2.35 12.66 -17.15
CA ILE A 253 -3.07 12.64 -15.86
C ILE A 253 -3.12 14.04 -15.24
N VAL A 254 -1.97 14.69 -15.12
CA VAL A 254 -1.90 16.05 -14.54
C VAL A 254 -2.69 17.04 -15.39
N ARG A 255 -2.51 17.01 -16.72
CA ARG A 255 -3.08 18.03 -17.61
C ARG A 255 -4.59 17.89 -17.84
N GLU A 256 -5.14 16.69 -17.66
CA GLU A 256 -6.54 16.41 -17.96
C GLU A 256 -7.39 16.24 -16.69
N TYR A 257 -6.82 15.70 -15.60
CA TYR A 257 -7.61 15.27 -14.43
C TYR A 257 -7.29 16.02 -13.13
N LEU A 258 -6.14 16.72 -13.02
CA LEU A 258 -5.73 17.31 -11.73
C LEU A 258 -6.53 18.58 -11.41
N THR A 259 -7.47 18.48 -10.47
CA THR A 259 -8.34 19.58 -10.03
C THR A 259 -7.84 20.32 -8.80
N GLU A 260 -7.03 19.67 -7.97
CA GLU A 260 -6.37 20.25 -6.80
C GLU A 260 -5.11 19.47 -6.45
N LEU A 261 -4.21 20.09 -5.68
CA LEU A 261 -2.96 19.46 -5.26
C LEU A 261 -3.09 18.93 -3.84
N HIS A 262 -2.70 17.66 -3.63
CA HIS A 262 -2.63 17.02 -2.31
C HIS A 262 -1.17 16.77 -1.92
N PRO A 263 -0.49 17.71 -1.24
CA PRO A 263 0.97 17.63 -1.04
C PRO A 263 1.46 16.38 -0.32
N MET A 264 0.63 15.80 0.57
CA MET A 264 1.01 14.60 1.30
C MET A 264 1.19 13.37 0.41
N ILE A 265 0.37 13.24 -0.62
CA ILE A 265 0.47 12.13 -1.57
C ILE A 265 1.78 12.22 -2.34
N TRP A 266 2.13 13.42 -2.80
CA TRP A 266 3.38 13.68 -3.51
C TRP A 266 4.62 13.47 -2.63
N ALA A 267 4.55 13.86 -1.37
CA ALA A 267 5.61 13.61 -0.40
C ALA A 267 5.87 12.11 -0.19
N HIS A 268 4.81 11.31 -0.07
CA HIS A 268 4.93 9.85 0.02
C HIS A 268 5.44 9.23 -1.29
N ALA A 269 4.97 9.70 -2.44
CA ALA A 269 5.42 9.20 -3.74
C ALA A 269 6.92 9.41 -3.96
N ALA A 270 7.47 10.55 -3.55
CA ALA A 270 8.90 10.85 -3.59
C ALA A 270 9.75 9.91 -2.69
N ARG A 271 9.09 9.13 -1.82
CA ARG A 271 9.70 8.11 -0.95
C ARG A 271 9.26 6.70 -1.34
N GLY A 272 8.80 6.50 -2.58
CA GLY A 272 8.36 5.19 -3.07
C GLY A 272 7.09 4.66 -2.40
N PHE A 273 6.26 5.55 -1.84
CA PHE A 273 5.11 5.19 -0.99
C PHE A 273 5.49 4.27 0.19
N ASP A 274 6.68 4.46 0.76
CA ASP A 274 7.09 3.73 1.95
C ASP A 274 6.10 3.98 3.10
N ASN A 275 5.32 2.95 3.43
CA ASN A 275 4.33 2.98 4.50
C ASN A 275 4.99 2.95 5.89
N ASN A 276 6.26 2.56 5.99
CA ASN A 276 7.03 2.54 7.23
C ASN A 276 7.81 3.85 7.44
N LEU A 277 7.65 4.82 6.53
CA LEU A 277 8.34 6.09 6.61
C LEU A 277 7.97 6.84 7.88
N ARG A 278 8.97 7.07 8.74
CA ARG A 278 8.81 7.88 9.95
C ARG A 278 8.80 9.36 9.60
N VAL A 279 7.63 9.99 9.72
CA VAL A 279 7.46 11.43 9.47
C VAL A 279 7.57 12.20 10.77
N HIS A 280 8.72 12.83 11.02
CA HIS A 280 8.95 13.63 12.23
C HIS A 280 8.19 14.96 12.25
N SER A 281 7.82 15.49 11.08
CA SER A 281 7.13 16.78 10.96
C SER A 281 6.24 16.76 9.72
N LEU A 282 4.92 16.65 9.96
CA LEU A 282 3.91 16.61 8.91
C LEU A 282 3.96 17.86 8.03
N SER A 283 4.18 19.03 8.62
CA SER A 283 4.27 20.30 7.89
C SER A 283 5.47 20.35 6.94
N ARG A 284 6.66 19.96 7.39
CA ARG A 284 7.85 19.89 6.53
C ARG A 284 7.72 18.83 5.45
N PHE A 285 7.12 17.69 5.79
CA PHE A 285 6.90 16.61 4.83
C PHE A 285 5.92 17.04 3.74
N ALA A 286 4.82 17.71 4.10
CA ALA A 286 3.87 18.28 3.16
C ALA A 286 4.47 19.40 2.31
N ALA A 287 5.31 20.27 2.90
CA ALA A 287 6.03 21.30 2.14
C ALA A 287 6.92 20.67 1.06
N SER A 288 7.70 19.63 1.41
CA SER A 288 8.53 18.91 0.45
C SER A 288 7.71 18.32 -0.70
N GLY A 289 6.58 17.66 -0.40
CA GLY A 289 5.71 17.11 -1.44
C GLY A 289 5.08 18.19 -2.32
N ARG A 290 4.76 19.35 -1.76
CA ARG A 290 4.27 20.51 -2.53
C ARG A 290 5.36 21.01 -3.49
N ASP A 291 6.59 21.16 -3.02
CA ASP A 291 7.70 21.65 -3.84
C ASP A 291 7.99 20.70 -5.00
N ASP A 292 8.00 19.39 -4.75
CA ASP A 292 8.17 18.37 -5.79
C ASP A 292 7.05 18.39 -6.82
N ALA A 293 5.79 18.45 -6.37
CA ALA A 293 4.65 18.53 -7.27
C ALA A 293 4.71 19.80 -8.13
N MET A 294 4.99 20.95 -7.52
CA MET A 294 5.08 22.23 -8.23
C MET A 294 6.20 22.23 -9.26
N ARG A 295 7.35 21.62 -8.97
CA ARG A 295 8.46 21.44 -9.92
C ARG A 295 7.99 20.65 -11.15
N ILE A 296 7.33 19.50 -10.92
CA ILE A 296 6.85 18.62 -11.99
C ILE A 296 5.77 19.30 -12.82
N ILE A 297 4.77 19.88 -12.17
CA ILE A 297 3.68 20.60 -12.83
C ILE A 297 4.24 21.76 -13.65
N SER A 298 5.18 22.54 -13.12
CA SER A 298 5.80 23.65 -13.86
C SER A 298 6.53 23.18 -15.12
N MET A 299 7.20 22.03 -15.08
CA MET A 299 7.81 21.43 -16.27
C MET A 299 6.75 20.97 -17.30
N LEU A 300 5.64 20.39 -16.84
CA LEU A 300 4.55 19.93 -17.72
C LEU A 300 3.78 21.06 -18.41
N PHE A 301 3.78 22.26 -17.83
CA PHE A 301 3.15 23.48 -18.37
C PHE A 301 4.17 24.55 -18.78
N GLN A 302 5.43 24.16 -19.02
CA GLN A 302 6.50 25.12 -19.29
C GLN A 302 6.19 26.03 -20.48
N ARG A 303 5.55 25.51 -21.53
CA ARG A 303 5.21 26.27 -22.74
C ARG A 303 4.23 27.40 -22.43
N GLU A 304 3.17 27.08 -21.70
CA GLU A 304 2.13 28.03 -21.28
C GLU A 304 2.73 29.09 -20.35
N ILE A 305 3.51 28.66 -19.35
CA ILE A 305 4.15 29.56 -18.38
C ILE A 305 5.14 30.50 -19.09
N SER A 306 5.96 30.00 -20.01
CA SER A 306 6.88 30.83 -20.82
C SER A 306 6.14 31.81 -21.74
N SER A 307 4.89 31.53 -22.11
CA SER A 307 4.04 32.46 -22.87
C SER A 307 3.32 33.50 -22.00
N GLY A 308 3.59 33.54 -20.69
CA GLY A 308 2.99 34.47 -19.74
C GLY A 308 1.61 34.04 -19.23
N GLN A 309 1.23 32.77 -19.40
CA GLN A 309 -0.02 32.24 -18.85
C GLN A 309 0.16 31.76 -17.42
N LYS A 310 -0.90 31.87 -16.62
CA LYS A 310 -1.04 31.24 -15.30
C LYS A 310 -1.83 29.95 -15.44
N ILE A 311 -1.39 28.89 -14.78
CA ILE A 311 -2.14 27.64 -14.70
C ILE A 311 -3.03 27.69 -13.46
N VAL A 312 -4.34 27.53 -13.68
CA VAL A 312 -5.34 27.51 -12.61
C VAL A 312 -6.00 26.13 -12.63
N PHE A 313 -6.03 25.46 -11.48
CA PHE A 313 -6.79 24.22 -11.35
C PHE A 313 -8.26 24.52 -11.12
N THR A 314 -9.12 23.87 -11.90
CA THR A 314 -10.58 24.02 -11.85
C THR A 314 -11.21 22.68 -11.54
N GLU A 315 -12.54 22.67 -11.35
CA GLU A 315 -13.31 21.44 -11.12
C GLU A 315 -13.23 20.45 -12.28
N THR A 316 -12.85 20.90 -13.49
CA THR A 316 -12.69 20.05 -14.68
C THR A 316 -11.23 19.90 -15.12
N GLY A 317 -10.28 20.23 -14.23
CA GLY A 317 -8.84 20.11 -14.48
C GLY A 317 -8.13 21.45 -14.71
N PRO A 318 -6.84 21.43 -15.08
CA PRO A 318 -6.03 22.64 -15.25
C PRO A 318 -6.40 23.44 -16.51
N VAL A 319 -6.46 24.76 -16.37
CA VAL A 319 -6.67 25.71 -17.48
C VAL A 319 -5.55 26.74 -17.49
N ALA A 320 -5.02 27.03 -18.68
CA ALA A 320 -4.07 28.13 -18.89
C ALA A 320 -4.84 29.44 -19.15
N MET A 321 -4.62 30.43 -18.30
CA MET A 321 -5.25 31.75 -18.37
C MET A 321 -4.20 32.82 -18.65
N ALA A 322 -4.54 33.84 -19.44
CA ALA A 322 -3.66 35.00 -19.60
C ALA A 322 -3.45 35.70 -18.25
N SER A 323 -2.20 36.12 -17.97
CA SER A 323 -1.82 36.72 -16.68
C SER A 323 -2.48 38.05 -16.38
#